data_AF-A0A5E8GX77-F1
#
_entry.id   AF-A0A5E8GX77-F1
#
_cell.length_a   1.000
_cell.length_b   1.000
_cell.length_c   1.000
_cell.angle_alpha   90.00
_cell.angle_beta   90.00
_cell.angle_gamma   90.00
#
_symmetry.space_group_name_H-M   'P 1'
#
loop_
_entity.id
_entity.type
_entity.pdbx_description
1 polymer ?
#
loop_
_entity_poly.entity_id
_entity_poly.type
_entity_poly.pdbx_seq_one_letter_code
_entity_poly.pdbx_strand_id
1 'polypeptide(L)'
;MQCHRGPVGRVLGVFRKGAAMKSSHRAVVHILIAALIPLLALVGGGLAQAQERSALPDYVIEKFGTPPAIPDGPLSDDLKRTVKMALVDPVTHAGWGRDQSLALAEVAASKDPRLVWIISDLMRFATGPQLNQALSEAASELLGKEIPLRNSWGEVTDHLMAWGIPAPPDYLASKREIFTTIVPGWDRIFVEGEIDWRLVSWGGVLIDDRPYDQTDNQCNCIPAVDNPEVSSAEDATWLKDSDIVFGIGVNGDYRAYPRRIMEVREMVNDTLGGRTLGIPYCTLCGAAQAYLTDELPEGIERPILRTSGLLIRSNKVMYDVNTYSVFDTFLGTAVTGPLAEKNLKLKQVSVVTTDWGTWKRAHPETTVLVEALALGRDFDFRNGRDANGPIFPIGDVDPRLPVHEDIIGIVTASGQPVAFQRSKAFATLKQGTEIRVENVRLELDAGGIRAVGEDGADLGSHEAFWFAWSQFYPKTDLWDG
;
A
#
# COMPACT_ATOMS: atom_id res chain seq x y z
N MET A 1 20.70 -42.19 27.93
CA MET A 1 21.71 -43.22 27.62
C MET A 1 22.48 -42.73 26.39
N GLN A 2 23.77 -42.41 26.53
CA GLN A 2 24.88 -43.33 26.27
C GLN A 2 24.81 -43.97 24.87
N CYS A 3 25.84 -44.01 24.03
CA CYS A 3 27.17 -43.37 23.94
C CYS A 3 27.92 -44.21 22.91
N HIS A 4 28.61 -43.61 21.94
CA HIS A 4 29.97 -44.06 21.61
C HIS A 4 30.76 -42.97 20.87
N ARG A 5 31.98 -42.74 21.35
CA ARG A 5 33.05 -42.01 20.66
C ARG A 5 34.15 -43.01 20.29
N GLY A 6 34.83 -42.79 19.18
CA GLY A 6 36.08 -43.45 18.78
C GLY A 6 36.91 -42.50 17.89
N PRO A 7 38.25 -42.55 17.89
CA PRO A 7 39.01 -41.29 17.95
C PRO A 7 39.97 -40.94 16.79
N VAL A 8 40.09 -39.62 16.59
CA VAL A 8 41.29 -38.80 16.29
C VAL A 8 42.56 -39.47 15.75
N GLY A 9 43.02 -39.00 14.58
CA GLY A 9 44.42 -39.08 14.14
C GLY A 9 45.09 -37.71 14.09
N ARG A 10 46.31 -37.58 14.63
CA ARG A 10 47.21 -36.40 14.48
C ARG A 10 48.24 -36.66 13.39
N VAL A 11 48.62 -35.62 12.63
CA VAL A 11 49.91 -35.56 11.94
C VAL A 11 50.55 -34.18 12.16
N LEU A 12 51.84 -34.15 12.46
CA LEU A 12 52.66 -32.94 12.59
C LEU A 12 53.16 -32.46 11.22
N GLY A 13 53.31 -31.15 11.06
CA GLY A 13 54.09 -30.53 9.97
C GLY A 13 54.80 -29.27 10.47
N VAL A 14 56.13 -29.34 10.64
CA VAL A 14 56.98 -28.21 11.06
C VAL A 14 57.90 -27.83 9.90
N PHE A 15 57.96 -26.55 9.52
CA PHE A 15 59.15 -25.99 8.87
C PHE A 15 59.40 -24.52 9.27
N ARG A 16 60.64 -24.05 9.09
CA ARG A 16 61.24 -22.89 9.78
C ARG A 16 61.53 -21.69 8.85
N LYS A 17 61.36 -20.49 9.44
CA LYS A 17 62.20 -19.25 9.39
C LYS A 17 62.97 -18.83 8.11
N GLY A 18 62.72 -17.56 7.75
CA GLY A 18 63.72 -16.49 7.49
C GLY A 18 63.02 -15.14 7.79
N ALA A 19 63.51 -14.19 8.62
CA ALA A 19 64.77 -13.46 8.71
C ALA A 19 64.97 -12.40 7.58
N ALA A 20 65.34 -11.13 7.82
CA ALA A 20 65.43 -10.32 9.04
C ALA A 20 65.71 -8.82 8.71
N MET A 21 65.46 -7.90 9.68
CA MET A 21 66.08 -6.54 9.82
C MET A 21 65.77 -5.48 8.74
N LYS A 22 65.76 -4.15 8.97
CA LYS A 22 66.20 -3.19 10.04
C LYS A 22 65.30 -1.90 9.91
N SER A 23 65.32 -0.81 10.69
CA SER A 23 66.04 -0.34 11.90
C SER A 23 65.41 0.94 12.48
N SER A 24 65.55 1.18 13.79
CA SER A 24 65.70 2.49 14.48
C SER A 24 64.67 3.62 14.24
N HIS A 25 63.79 4.01 15.18
CA HIS A 25 63.98 4.68 16.49
C HIS A 25 64.30 6.20 16.50
N ARG A 26 63.58 6.89 17.41
CA ARG A 26 63.70 8.29 17.92
C ARG A 26 63.09 9.40 17.04
N ALA A 27 62.39 10.41 17.58
CA ALA A 27 61.92 10.61 18.96
C ALA A 27 60.71 11.57 19.06
N VAL A 28 60.01 11.42 20.20
CA VAL A 28 59.00 12.28 20.83
C VAL A 28 59.22 13.79 20.62
N VAL A 29 58.15 14.50 20.25
CA VAL A 29 57.87 15.87 20.71
C VAL A 29 56.42 15.92 21.20
N HIS A 30 56.22 16.31 22.46
CA HIS A 30 54.90 16.66 22.99
C HIS A 30 54.65 18.15 22.76
N ILE A 31 53.46 18.52 22.28
CA ILE A 31 52.92 19.86 22.50
C ILE A 31 51.55 19.69 23.17
N LEU A 32 51.55 19.91 24.48
CA LEU A 32 50.34 20.09 25.27
C LEU A 32 49.76 21.47 24.95
N ILE A 33 48.57 21.51 24.34
CA ILE A 33 47.71 22.69 24.40
C ILE A 33 46.69 22.43 25.51
N ALA A 34 46.93 23.07 26.66
CA ALA A 34 45.97 23.08 27.75
C ALA A 34 44.85 24.08 27.44
N ALA A 35 43.61 23.61 27.40
CA ALA A 35 42.42 24.44 27.45
C ALA A 35 41.61 24.05 28.70
N LEU A 36 41.41 25.00 29.61
CA LEU A 36 40.57 24.78 30.79
C LEU A 36 39.12 24.59 30.35
N ILE A 37 38.51 23.49 30.78
CA ILE A 37 37.04 23.35 30.76
C ILE A 37 36.53 23.75 32.15
N PRO A 38 35.78 24.86 32.29
CA PRO A 38 35.10 25.17 33.54
C PRO A 38 33.89 24.23 33.70
N LEU A 39 33.89 23.46 34.79
CA LEU A 39 32.75 22.65 35.19
C LEU A 39 31.65 23.58 35.75
N LEU A 40 30.71 24.02 34.91
CA LEU A 40 29.49 24.71 35.37
C LEU A 40 28.31 23.76 35.40
N ALA A 41 27.67 23.65 36.57
CA ALA A 41 26.48 22.86 36.75
C ALA A 41 25.22 23.56 36.22
N LEU A 42 24.30 22.77 35.67
CA LEU A 42 22.84 22.92 35.66
C LEU A 42 22.26 24.28 36.06
N VAL A 43 21.57 24.94 35.11
CA VAL A 43 20.11 25.23 35.13
C VAL A 43 19.77 26.13 33.93
N GLY A 44 18.69 25.80 33.21
CA GLY A 44 17.99 26.76 32.35
C GLY A 44 17.75 26.29 30.91
N GLY A 45 16.46 26.21 30.54
CA GLY A 45 16.03 26.12 29.14
C GLY A 45 16.00 24.70 28.57
N GLY A 46 14.87 24.01 28.75
CA GLY A 46 14.51 22.94 27.84
C GLY A 46 14.25 23.53 26.46
N LEU A 47 15.26 23.53 25.60
CA LEU A 47 15.05 23.66 24.16
C LEU A 47 14.34 22.38 23.71
N ALA A 48 13.02 22.46 23.61
CA ALA A 48 12.25 21.46 22.92
C ALA A 48 12.84 21.32 21.50
N GLN A 49 13.36 20.14 21.19
CA GLN A 49 13.39 19.69 19.81
C GLN A 49 11.95 19.39 19.41
N ALA A 50 11.16 20.46 19.21
CA ALA A 50 10.02 20.41 18.33
C ALA A 50 10.59 19.99 16.98
N GLN A 51 10.34 18.73 16.62
CA GLN A 51 10.69 18.19 15.32
C GLN A 51 10.00 19.08 14.29
N GLU A 52 10.76 19.88 13.54
CA GLU A 52 10.21 20.81 12.55
C GLU A 52 9.38 20.02 11.54
N ARG A 53 8.06 20.00 11.77
CA ARG A 53 7.12 19.48 10.77
C ARG A 53 7.19 20.45 9.60
N SER A 54 7.49 19.91 8.42
CA SER A 54 7.33 20.65 7.18
C SER A 54 5.96 21.31 7.16
N ALA A 55 5.92 22.61 6.87
CA ALA A 55 4.66 23.33 6.73
C ALA A 55 3.76 22.57 5.74
N LEU A 56 2.48 22.44 6.07
CA LEU A 56 1.51 21.85 5.16
C LEU A 56 1.43 22.69 3.88
N PRO A 57 1.29 22.09 2.69
CA PRO A 57 1.12 22.84 1.46
C PRO A 57 -0.10 23.78 1.50
N ASP A 58 -0.02 24.93 0.83
CA ASP A 58 -1.08 25.93 0.83
C ASP A 58 -2.44 25.35 0.38
N TYR A 59 -2.46 24.45 -0.61
CA TYR A 59 -3.68 23.79 -1.08
C TYR A 59 -4.34 22.88 -0.02
N VAL A 60 -3.57 22.35 0.92
CA VAL A 60 -4.09 21.57 2.06
C VAL A 60 -4.77 22.50 3.05
N ILE A 61 -4.15 23.65 3.36
CA ILE A 61 -4.72 24.66 4.26
C ILE A 61 -5.97 25.29 3.62
N GLU A 62 -5.98 25.54 2.31
CA GLU A 62 -7.14 26.04 1.58
C GLU A 62 -8.32 25.07 1.63
N LYS A 63 -8.09 23.77 1.39
CA LYS A 63 -9.14 22.75 1.34
C LYS A 63 -9.64 22.31 2.71
N PHE A 64 -8.74 22.03 3.66
CA PHE A 64 -9.08 21.41 4.95
C PHE A 64 -9.11 22.43 6.11
N GLY A 65 -8.44 23.57 5.94
CA GLY A 65 -8.22 24.56 7.00
C GLY A 65 -6.94 24.28 7.80
N THR A 66 -6.70 25.08 8.83
CA THR A 66 -5.55 24.94 9.72
C THR A 66 -5.75 23.78 10.69
N PRO A 67 -4.77 22.88 10.89
CA PRO A 67 -4.87 21.82 11.88
C PRO A 67 -4.93 22.36 13.32
N PRO A 68 -5.54 21.61 14.26
CA PRO A 68 -5.46 21.91 15.68
C PRO A 68 -4.02 21.80 16.22
N ALA A 69 -3.76 22.40 17.38
CA ALA A 69 -2.51 22.16 18.11
C ALA A 69 -2.43 20.69 18.55
N ILE A 70 -1.27 20.07 18.35
CA ILE A 70 -1.05 18.64 18.63
C ILE A 70 -0.10 18.51 19.81
N PRO A 71 -0.53 17.94 20.96
CA PRO A 71 0.34 17.76 22.12
C PRO A 71 1.55 16.85 21.83
N ASP A 72 2.71 17.25 22.35
CA ASP A 72 3.92 16.42 22.36
C ASP A 72 3.93 15.47 23.58
N GLY A 73 4.62 14.34 23.44
CA GLY A 73 4.83 13.38 24.53
C GLY A 73 3.69 12.36 24.72
N PRO A 74 3.79 11.51 25.76
CA PRO A 74 2.86 10.42 26.01
C PRO A 74 1.51 10.89 26.58
N LEU A 75 0.47 10.09 26.36
CA LEU A 75 -0.80 10.20 27.09
C LEU A 75 -0.57 9.85 28.57
N SER A 76 -1.27 10.53 29.49
CA SER A 76 -1.28 10.14 30.90
C SER A 76 -1.92 8.77 31.10
N ASP A 77 -1.50 8.02 32.12
CA ASP A 77 -2.07 6.69 32.40
C ASP A 77 -3.58 6.73 32.65
N ASP A 78 -4.10 7.85 33.18
CA ASP A 78 -5.52 8.08 33.37
C ASP A 78 -6.23 8.19 32.01
N LEU A 79 -5.75 9.07 31.13
CA LEU A 79 -6.29 9.25 29.78
C LEU A 79 -6.19 7.97 28.95
N LYS A 80 -5.11 7.17 29.10
CA LYS A 80 -5.01 5.84 28.47
C LYS A 80 -6.13 4.89 28.89
N ARG A 81 -6.49 4.87 30.19
CA ARG A 81 -7.60 4.04 30.69
C ARG A 81 -8.95 4.58 30.21
N THR A 82 -9.14 5.89 30.21
CA THR A 82 -10.35 6.56 29.69
C THR A 82 -10.53 6.26 28.19
N VAL A 83 -9.47 6.36 27.39
CA VAL A 83 -9.47 5.99 25.95
C VAL A 83 -9.86 4.52 25.76
N LYS A 84 -9.26 3.59 26.51
CA LYS A 84 -9.62 2.16 26.39
C LYS A 84 -11.10 1.92 26.71
N MET A 85 -11.58 2.48 27.82
CA MET A 85 -12.99 2.34 28.26
C MET A 85 -13.98 2.98 27.29
N ALA A 86 -13.61 4.10 26.66
CA ALA A 86 -14.47 4.83 25.72
C ALA A 86 -14.47 4.25 24.30
N LEU A 87 -13.34 3.75 23.80
CA LEU A 87 -13.17 3.48 22.36
C LEU A 87 -12.83 2.03 22.00
N VAL A 88 -12.39 1.21 22.95
CA VAL A 88 -11.93 -0.17 22.69
C VAL A 88 -12.81 -1.20 23.39
N ASP A 89 -13.00 -1.05 24.71
CA ASP A 89 -13.85 -1.94 25.52
C ASP A 89 -15.30 -2.08 25.02
N PRO A 90 -15.96 -1.08 24.40
CA PRO A 90 -17.33 -1.23 23.89
C PRO A 90 -17.44 -2.25 22.75
N VAL A 91 -16.37 -2.43 21.98
CA VAL A 91 -16.29 -3.40 20.88
C VAL A 91 -16.09 -4.81 21.43
N THR A 92 -15.22 -4.97 22.42
CA THR A 92 -14.84 -6.28 22.98
C THR A 92 -15.86 -6.84 23.97
N HIS A 93 -16.56 -5.97 24.72
CA HIS A 93 -17.53 -6.36 25.75
C HIS A 93 -19.00 -6.03 25.38
N ALA A 94 -19.24 -5.64 24.12
CA ALA A 94 -20.56 -5.47 23.51
C ALA A 94 -21.53 -4.55 24.29
N GLY A 95 -21.15 -3.29 24.50
CA GLY A 95 -22.05 -2.31 25.14
C GLY A 95 -21.58 -0.87 25.05
N TRP A 96 -22.47 0.01 24.55
CA TRP A 96 -22.35 1.45 24.72
C TRP A 96 -23.31 1.94 25.81
N GLY A 97 -22.78 2.52 26.87
CA GLY A 97 -23.55 2.96 28.04
C GLY A 97 -23.18 4.36 28.50
N ARG A 98 -23.69 4.71 29.70
CA ARG A 98 -23.42 5.98 30.37
C ARG A 98 -21.93 6.18 30.62
N ASP A 99 -21.22 5.15 31.07
CA ASP A 99 -19.83 5.26 31.50
C ASP A 99 -18.90 5.45 30.29
N GLN A 100 -19.18 4.75 29.18
CA GLN A 100 -18.53 4.97 27.87
C GLN A 100 -18.77 6.40 27.37
N SER A 101 -20.00 6.91 27.49
CA SER A 101 -20.36 8.27 27.06
C SER A 101 -19.65 9.34 27.89
N LEU A 102 -19.51 9.14 29.21
CA LEU A 102 -18.78 10.04 30.10
C LEU A 102 -17.27 10.01 29.79
N ALA A 103 -16.71 8.82 29.55
CA ALA A 103 -15.31 8.68 29.17
C ALA A 103 -15.00 9.27 27.79
N LEU A 104 -15.92 9.17 26.82
CA LEU A 104 -15.76 9.84 25.53
C LEU A 104 -15.74 11.38 25.68
N ALA A 105 -16.56 11.94 26.58
CA ALA A 105 -16.52 13.37 26.88
C ALA A 105 -15.21 13.81 27.55
N GLU A 106 -14.63 12.97 28.42
CA GLU A 106 -13.29 13.20 28.99
C GLU A 106 -12.18 13.09 27.93
N VAL A 107 -12.29 12.14 27.00
CA VAL A 107 -11.43 12.03 25.81
C VAL A 107 -11.50 13.30 24.96
N ALA A 108 -12.69 13.82 24.68
CA ALA A 108 -12.87 15.07 23.92
C ALA A 108 -12.24 16.28 24.64
N ALA A 109 -12.49 16.40 25.95
CA ALA A 109 -11.94 17.46 26.78
C ALA A 109 -10.40 17.45 26.92
N SER A 110 -9.73 16.34 26.55
CA SER A 110 -8.26 16.24 26.56
C SER A 110 -7.57 17.18 25.57
N LYS A 111 -8.26 17.59 24.49
CA LYS A 111 -7.73 18.39 23.37
C LYS A 111 -6.53 17.75 22.67
N ASP A 112 -6.46 16.41 22.67
CA ASP A 112 -5.46 15.66 21.95
C ASP A 112 -6.02 15.09 20.63
N PRO A 113 -5.84 15.77 19.48
CA PRO A 113 -6.38 15.33 18.19
C PRO A 113 -5.82 13.97 17.72
N ARG A 114 -4.74 13.45 18.32
CA ARG A 114 -4.20 12.11 17.99
C ARG A 114 -5.22 11.01 18.31
N LEU A 115 -6.04 11.20 19.35
CA LEU A 115 -7.05 10.22 19.77
C LEU A 115 -8.16 10.02 18.72
N VAL A 116 -8.34 10.98 17.81
CA VAL A 116 -9.37 10.93 16.77
C VAL A 116 -9.11 9.81 15.74
N TRP A 117 -7.88 9.31 15.61
CA TRP A 117 -7.62 8.09 14.84
C TRP A 117 -8.38 6.88 15.37
N ILE A 118 -8.42 6.70 16.70
CA ILE A 118 -9.15 5.59 17.34
C ILE A 118 -10.67 5.84 17.24
N ILE A 119 -11.10 7.10 17.30
CA ILE A 119 -12.51 7.48 17.06
C ILE A 119 -12.93 7.12 15.63
N SER A 120 -12.13 7.47 14.61
CA SER A 120 -12.39 7.11 13.20
C SER A 120 -12.46 5.59 13.01
N ASP A 121 -11.54 4.84 13.61
CA ASP A 121 -11.55 3.38 13.58
C ASP A 121 -12.84 2.79 14.16
N LEU A 122 -13.34 3.32 15.28
CA LEU A 122 -14.61 2.89 15.85
C LEU A 122 -15.82 3.33 15.00
N MET A 123 -15.80 4.55 14.45
CA MET A 123 -16.85 5.05 13.54
C MET A 123 -17.02 4.16 12.32
N ARG A 124 -15.96 3.50 11.84
CA ARG A 124 -16.03 2.58 10.70
C ARG A 124 -16.93 1.37 10.95
N PHE A 125 -17.15 1.00 12.21
CA PHE A 125 -17.94 -0.16 12.65
C PHE A 125 -19.18 0.21 13.48
N ALA A 126 -19.31 1.46 13.91
CA ALA A 126 -20.46 1.94 14.66
C ALA A 126 -21.74 1.93 13.81
N THR A 127 -22.71 1.08 14.16
CA THR A 127 -24.00 0.96 13.46
C THR A 127 -25.13 1.75 14.11
N GLY A 128 -25.00 2.12 15.39
CA GLY A 128 -26.02 2.85 16.16
C GLY A 128 -25.98 4.36 15.91
N PRO A 129 -27.11 5.05 15.63
CA PRO A 129 -27.15 6.49 15.40
C PRO A 129 -26.58 7.32 16.57
N GLN A 130 -26.89 6.94 17.81
CA GLN A 130 -26.44 7.66 19.01
C GLN A 130 -24.92 7.56 19.20
N LEU A 131 -24.34 6.38 18.91
CA LEU A 131 -22.90 6.17 18.94
C LEU A 131 -22.20 6.99 17.84
N ASN A 132 -22.71 6.91 16.61
CA ASN A 132 -22.17 7.69 15.50
C ASN A 132 -22.21 9.19 15.76
N GLN A 133 -23.29 9.70 16.35
CA GLN A 133 -23.39 11.10 16.75
C GLN A 133 -22.34 11.44 17.81
N ALA A 134 -22.25 10.67 18.90
CA ALA A 134 -21.31 10.94 19.99
C ALA A 134 -19.84 10.92 19.52
N LEU A 135 -19.46 9.96 18.67
CA LEU A 135 -18.13 9.88 18.07
C LEU A 135 -17.85 11.06 17.13
N SER A 136 -18.83 11.47 16.32
CA SER A 136 -18.71 12.63 15.42
C SER A 136 -18.59 13.94 16.20
N GLU A 137 -19.29 14.09 17.32
CA GLU A 137 -19.21 15.26 18.21
C GLU A 137 -17.83 15.33 18.89
N ALA A 138 -17.34 14.22 19.45
CA ALA A 138 -16.01 14.13 20.06
C ALA A 138 -14.88 14.38 19.05
N ALA A 139 -15.00 13.86 17.82
CA ALA A 139 -14.07 14.17 16.73
C ALA A 139 -14.12 15.66 16.35
N SER A 140 -15.31 16.27 16.29
CA SER A 140 -15.48 17.70 15.99
C SER A 140 -14.80 18.59 17.04
N GLU A 141 -14.95 18.28 18.32
CA GLU A 141 -14.32 19.03 19.42
C GLU A 141 -12.78 18.90 19.38
N LEU A 142 -12.26 17.68 19.22
CA LEU A 142 -10.82 17.42 19.19
C LEU A 142 -10.12 17.99 17.95
N LEU A 143 -10.80 18.04 16.80
CA LEU A 143 -10.29 18.64 15.57
C LEU A 143 -10.55 20.16 15.48
N GLY A 144 -11.39 20.72 16.35
CA GLY A 144 -11.81 22.12 16.27
C GLY A 144 -12.60 22.44 15.00
N LYS A 145 -13.34 21.46 14.45
CA LYS A 145 -13.95 21.50 13.12
C LYS A 145 -15.39 21.00 13.18
N GLU A 146 -16.32 21.70 12.53
CA GLU A 146 -17.68 21.18 12.33
C GLU A 146 -17.64 20.03 11.31
N ILE A 147 -17.92 18.81 11.78
CA ILE A 147 -18.04 17.61 10.93
C ILE A 147 -19.52 17.42 10.54
N PRO A 148 -19.85 17.23 9.24
CA PRO A 148 -21.23 17.01 8.82
C PRO A 148 -21.73 15.61 9.21
N LEU A 149 -23.02 15.51 9.55
CA LEU A 149 -23.65 14.24 9.95
C LEU A 149 -23.65 13.17 8.83
N ARG A 150 -23.60 13.60 7.56
CA ARG A 150 -23.50 12.69 6.41
C ARG A 150 -22.02 12.49 6.08
N ASN A 151 -21.59 11.23 6.00
CA ASN A 151 -20.19 10.84 5.76
C ASN A 151 -19.21 11.36 6.82
N SER A 152 -19.64 11.52 8.08
CA SER A 152 -18.80 12.02 9.17
C SER A 152 -17.48 11.25 9.31
N TRP A 153 -17.51 9.92 9.17
CA TRP A 153 -16.31 9.07 9.17
C TRP A 153 -15.32 9.47 8.06
N GLY A 154 -15.82 9.67 6.83
CA GLY A 154 -14.99 10.02 5.69
C GLY A 154 -14.32 11.38 5.89
N GLU A 155 -15.11 12.39 6.25
CA GLU A 155 -14.65 13.75 6.52
C GLU A 155 -13.61 13.81 7.64
N VAL A 156 -13.87 13.14 8.78
CA VAL A 156 -12.90 13.06 9.89
C VAL A 156 -11.59 12.45 9.39
N THR A 157 -11.66 11.33 8.68
CA THR A 157 -10.46 10.59 8.26
C THR A 157 -9.66 11.38 7.21
N ASP A 158 -10.31 12.02 6.24
CA ASP A 158 -9.62 12.87 5.27
C ASP A 158 -8.88 14.05 5.94
N HIS A 159 -9.49 14.70 6.95
CA HIS A 159 -8.80 15.77 7.71
C HIS A 159 -7.59 15.22 8.48
N LEU A 160 -7.71 14.05 9.13
CA LEU A 160 -6.58 13.42 9.85
C LEU A 160 -5.40 13.10 8.93
N MET A 161 -5.71 12.61 7.72
CA MET A 161 -4.73 12.26 6.69
C MET A 161 -4.07 13.50 6.11
N ALA A 162 -4.86 14.49 5.66
CA ALA A 162 -4.38 15.70 5.01
C ALA A 162 -3.54 16.58 5.95
N TRP A 163 -3.90 16.65 7.23
CA TRP A 163 -3.13 17.37 8.25
C TRP A 163 -1.93 16.56 8.79
N GLY A 164 -1.76 15.30 8.40
CA GLY A 164 -0.68 14.44 8.87
C GLY A 164 -0.71 14.21 10.40
N ILE A 165 -1.89 14.16 11.02
CA ILE A 165 -2.04 14.00 12.47
C ILE A 165 -1.31 12.72 12.92
N PRO A 166 -0.34 12.77 13.85
CA PRO A 166 0.43 11.60 14.25
C PRO A 166 -0.46 10.60 15.00
N ALA A 167 -0.02 9.33 15.00
CA ALA A 167 -0.68 8.30 15.78
C ALA A 167 -0.61 8.64 17.27
N PRO A 168 -1.64 8.29 18.07
CA PRO A 168 -1.48 8.28 19.51
C PRO A 168 -0.48 7.18 19.93
N PRO A 169 0.12 7.27 21.13
CA PRO A 169 0.88 6.16 21.70
C PRO A 169 0.08 4.86 21.70
N ASP A 170 0.76 3.73 21.47
CA ASP A 170 0.18 2.37 21.49
C ASP A 170 -0.94 2.11 20.45
N TYR A 171 -1.11 2.99 19.46
CA TYR A 171 -2.22 2.98 18.49
C TYR A 171 -2.47 1.63 17.79
N LEU A 172 -1.43 0.94 17.33
CA LEU A 172 -1.57 -0.36 16.66
C LEU A 172 -2.24 -1.40 17.56
N ALA A 173 -1.98 -1.38 18.87
CA ALA A 173 -2.62 -2.30 19.81
C ALA A 173 -4.13 -2.03 19.90
N SER A 174 -4.53 -0.76 20.03
CA SER A 174 -5.95 -0.35 20.04
C SER A 174 -6.65 -0.67 18.71
N LYS A 175 -6.00 -0.36 17.59
CA LYS A 175 -6.54 -0.64 16.24
C LYS A 175 -6.71 -2.13 16.01
N ARG A 176 -5.72 -2.95 16.39
CA ARG A 176 -5.80 -4.41 16.36
C ARG A 176 -6.98 -4.90 17.18
N GLU A 177 -7.09 -4.47 18.45
CA GLU A 177 -8.18 -4.90 19.36
C GLU A 177 -9.58 -4.58 18.77
N ILE A 178 -9.76 -3.42 18.14
CA ILE A 178 -11.02 -3.05 17.44
C ILE A 178 -11.25 -3.93 16.20
N PHE A 179 -10.26 -4.01 15.30
CA PHE A 179 -10.42 -4.64 13.99
C PHE A 179 -10.54 -6.18 14.08
N THR A 180 -9.73 -6.84 14.91
CA THR A 180 -9.70 -8.31 14.99
C THR A 180 -10.86 -8.89 15.81
N THR A 181 -11.45 -8.10 16.72
CA THR A 181 -12.72 -8.48 17.39
C THR A 181 -13.87 -8.62 16.39
N ILE A 182 -13.86 -7.79 15.33
CA ILE A 182 -14.93 -7.74 14.33
C ILE A 182 -14.65 -8.70 13.17
N VAL A 183 -13.39 -8.78 12.72
CA VAL A 183 -12.94 -9.73 11.69
C VAL A 183 -11.70 -10.48 12.19
N PRO A 184 -11.87 -11.64 12.86
CA PRO A 184 -10.76 -12.41 13.44
C PRO A 184 -9.67 -12.83 12.45
N GLY A 185 -9.99 -12.95 11.15
CA GLY A 185 -9.03 -13.30 10.11
C GLY A 185 -7.85 -12.33 9.95
N TRP A 186 -7.98 -11.08 10.43
CA TRP A 186 -6.89 -10.11 10.40
C TRP A 186 -5.87 -10.23 11.56
N ASP A 187 -6.06 -11.15 12.51
CA ASP A 187 -5.18 -11.28 13.70
C ASP A 187 -3.70 -11.53 13.34
N ARG A 188 -3.44 -12.19 12.21
CA ARG A 188 -2.07 -12.43 11.71
C ARG A 188 -1.50 -11.29 10.87
N ILE A 189 -2.31 -10.28 10.52
CA ILE A 189 -1.97 -9.17 9.62
C ILE A 189 -1.65 -7.88 10.39
N PHE A 190 -2.37 -7.57 11.48
CA PHE A 190 -2.13 -6.38 12.31
C PHE A 190 -0.89 -6.55 13.21
N VAL A 191 0.29 -6.49 12.59
CA VAL A 191 1.61 -6.58 13.24
C VAL A 191 2.48 -5.37 12.90
N GLU A 192 3.59 -5.19 13.61
CA GLU A 192 4.55 -4.11 13.32
C GLU A 192 5.21 -4.30 11.94
N GLY A 193 5.63 -3.20 11.33
CA GLY A 193 6.23 -3.16 10.00
C GLY A 193 6.31 -1.74 9.45
N GLU A 194 6.59 -1.61 8.15
CA GLU A 194 6.74 -0.32 7.45
C GLU A 194 5.40 0.31 7.04
N ILE A 195 4.28 -0.38 7.22
CA ILE A 195 2.95 0.14 6.90
C ILE A 195 2.49 1.21 7.91
N ASP A 196 1.99 2.34 7.41
CA ASP A 196 1.33 3.34 8.26
C ASP A 196 -0.11 2.93 8.58
N TRP A 197 -0.27 2.22 9.69
CA TRP A 197 -1.56 1.73 10.17
C TRP A 197 -2.64 2.81 10.38
N ARG A 198 -2.29 4.11 10.46
CA ARG A 198 -3.28 5.21 10.51
C ARG A 198 -4.10 5.27 9.24
N LEU A 199 -3.43 5.10 8.11
CA LEU A 199 -4.01 5.24 6.78
C LEU A 199 -4.83 4.00 6.36
N VAL A 200 -4.76 2.93 7.15
CA VAL A 200 -5.43 1.65 6.87
C VAL A 200 -6.85 1.64 7.43
N SER A 201 -7.84 1.38 6.58
CA SER A 201 -9.26 1.26 6.96
C SER A 201 -9.92 0.04 6.30
N TRP A 202 -11.13 -0.30 6.73
CA TRP A 202 -11.86 -1.44 6.16
C TRP A 202 -12.63 -1.07 4.88
N GLY A 203 -12.39 -1.79 3.79
CA GLY A 203 -13.07 -1.62 2.49
C GLY A 203 -14.49 -2.17 2.42
N GLY A 204 -15.03 -2.75 3.50
CA GLY A 204 -16.41 -3.27 3.55
C GLY A 204 -16.60 -4.71 3.06
N VAL A 205 -15.51 -5.43 2.75
CA VAL A 205 -15.50 -6.85 2.39
C VAL A 205 -14.58 -7.62 3.34
N LEU A 206 -14.85 -8.90 3.60
CA LEU A 206 -13.95 -9.68 4.45
C LEU A 206 -12.66 -10.07 3.69
N ILE A 207 -11.66 -10.49 4.47
CA ILE A 207 -10.44 -11.11 3.97
C ILE A 207 -10.73 -12.35 3.13
N ASP A 208 -9.99 -12.55 2.05
CA ASP A 208 -9.97 -13.81 1.29
C ASP A 208 -8.90 -14.76 1.87
N ASP A 209 -9.29 -15.53 2.88
CA ASP A 209 -8.43 -16.53 3.56
C ASP A 209 -8.51 -17.93 2.93
N ARG A 210 -9.13 -18.07 1.76
CA ARG A 210 -9.27 -19.36 1.07
C ARG A 210 -7.90 -19.88 0.64
N PRO A 211 -7.59 -21.18 0.87
CA PRO A 211 -6.37 -21.81 0.40
C PRO A 211 -6.15 -21.63 -1.11
N TYR A 212 -4.90 -21.82 -1.56
CA TYR A 212 -4.58 -21.84 -2.98
C TYR A 212 -5.36 -22.93 -3.72
N ASP A 213 -5.74 -22.65 -4.97
CA ASP A 213 -6.45 -23.58 -5.86
C ASP A 213 -7.87 -23.92 -5.37
N GLN A 214 -8.55 -22.94 -4.76
CA GLN A 214 -9.92 -23.03 -4.23
C GLN A 214 -10.85 -21.94 -4.80
N THR A 215 -10.66 -21.58 -6.08
CA THR A 215 -11.34 -20.48 -6.80
C THR A 215 -12.86 -20.44 -6.61
N ASP A 216 -13.53 -21.60 -6.58
CA ASP A 216 -14.99 -21.75 -6.52
C ASP A 216 -15.57 -21.83 -5.11
N ASN A 217 -14.72 -21.90 -4.07
CA ASN A 217 -15.21 -21.86 -2.69
C ASN A 217 -15.81 -20.49 -2.38
N GLN A 218 -17.02 -20.50 -1.82
CA GLN A 218 -17.74 -19.30 -1.40
C GLN A 218 -17.00 -18.60 -0.25
N CYS A 219 -17.03 -17.27 -0.27
CA CYS A 219 -16.57 -16.41 0.82
C CYS A 219 -17.48 -15.16 0.91
N ASN A 220 -17.40 -14.46 2.04
CA ASN A 220 -17.93 -13.09 2.18
C ASN A 220 -16.85 -12.04 1.83
N CYS A 221 -15.99 -12.39 0.88
CA CYS A 221 -14.81 -11.66 0.43
C CYS A 221 -14.98 -11.28 -1.06
N ILE A 222 -13.96 -10.62 -1.64
CA ILE A 222 -13.84 -10.53 -3.11
C ILE A 222 -12.97 -11.71 -3.54
N PRO A 223 -13.53 -12.74 -4.20
CA PRO A 223 -12.88 -14.03 -4.36
C PRO A 223 -11.79 -13.96 -5.43
N ALA A 224 -10.52 -14.05 -5.02
CA ALA A 224 -9.41 -14.25 -5.93
C ALA A 224 -9.61 -15.49 -6.82
N VAL A 225 -8.96 -15.49 -7.98
CA VAL A 225 -8.86 -16.65 -8.88
C VAL A 225 -7.45 -17.18 -8.87
N ASP A 226 -7.29 -18.48 -8.71
CA ASP A 226 -6.04 -19.19 -8.92
C ASP A 226 -6.17 -20.06 -10.18
N ASN A 227 -5.07 -20.16 -10.95
CA ASN A 227 -4.95 -21.04 -12.13
C ASN A 227 -6.17 -20.93 -13.09
N PRO A 228 -6.53 -19.71 -13.53
CA PRO A 228 -7.77 -19.47 -14.27
C PRO A 228 -7.88 -20.33 -15.53
N GLU A 229 -9.08 -20.86 -15.77
CA GLU A 229 -9.43 -21.37 -17.09
C GLU A 229 -9.46 -20.23 -18.11
N VAL A 230 -8.93 -20.50 -19.31
CA VAL A 230 -8.83 -19.54 -20.40
C VAL A 230 -9.30 -20.14 -21.72
N SER A 231 -9.88 -19.30 -22.58
CA SER A 231 -10.22 -19.64 -23.96
C SER A 231 -9.24 -19.01 -24.95
N SER A 232 -9.32 -19.43 -26.22
CA SER A 232 -8.68 -18.70 -27.31
C SER A 232 -9.38 -17.35 -27.55
N ALA A 233 -8.72 -16.47 -28.30
CA ALA A 233 -9.32 -15.23 -28.79
C ALA A 233 -10.47 -15.45 -29.78
N GLU A 234 -10.52 -16.60 -30.47
CA GLU A 234 -11.61 -16.94 -31.40
C GLU A 234 -12.87 -17.38 -30.65
N ASP A 235 -12.72 -18.20 -29.60
CA ASP A 235 -13.83 -18.75 -28.81
C ASP A 235 -14.51 -17.72 -27.91
N ALA A 236 -13.82 -16.62 -27.57
CA ALA A 236 -14.28 -15.54 -26.69
C ALA A 236 -15.35 -14.62 -27.33
N THR A 237 -16.37 -15.22 -27.96
CA THR A 237 -17.48 -14.57 -28.66
C THR A 237 -18.41 -13.75 -27.77
N TRP A 238 -18.33 -13.94 -26.46
CA TRP A 238 -19.06 -13.18 -25.43
C TRP A 238 -18.47 -11.78 -25.15
N LEU A 239 -17.20 -11.57 -25.50
CA LEU A 239 -16.46 -10.34 -25.26
C LEU A 239 -16.53 -9.45 -26.52
N LYS A 240 -17.10 -8.25 -26.39
CA LYS A 240 -17.27 -7.32 -27.52
C LYS A 240 -15.95 -6.64 -27.83
N ASP A 241 -15.70 -6.27 -29.10
CA ASP A 241 -14.51 -5.49 -29.49
C ASP A 241 -14.29 -4.25 -28.61
N SER A 242 -15.35 -3.58 -28.15
CA SER A 242 -15.30 -2.38 -27.30
C SER A 242 -15.09 -2.64 -25.81
N ASP A 243 -15.14 -3.90 -25.36
CA ASP A 243 -15.00 -4.23 -23.93
C ASP A 243 -13.53 -4.06 -23.51
N ILE A 244 -13.30 -3.41 -22.36
CA ILE A 244 -11.94 -3.13 -21.88
C ILE A 244 -11.28 -4.39 -21.34
N VAL A 245 -10.03 -4.61 -21.74
CA VAL A 245 -9.15 -5.67 -21.24
C VAL A 245 -7.87 -5.06 -20.70
N PHE A 246 -7.31 -5.74 -19.70
CA PHE A 246 -5.91 -5.57 -19.30
C PHE A 246 -5.11 -6.65 -20.02
N GLY A 247 -4.21 -6.25 -20.90
CA GLY A 247 -3.34 -7.14 -21.66
C GLY A 247 -1.98 -7.29 -20.99
N ILE A 248 -1.48 -8.53 -20.91
CA ILE A 248 -0.14 -8.86 -20.41
C ILE A 248 0.54 -9.77 -21.43
N GLY A 249 1.79 -9.48 -21.76
CA GLY A 249 2.67 -10.32 -22.57
C GLY A 249 3.90 -10.75 -21.78
N VAL A 250 4.20 -12.05 -21.74
CA VAL A 250 5.39 -12.61 -21.06
C VAL A 250 6.01 -13.69 -21.92
N ASN A 251 7.31 -13.57 -22.21
CA ASN A 251 8.09 -14.55 -23.00
C ASN A 251 7.50 -14.93 -24.37
N GLY A 252 6.66 -14.05 -24.96
CA GLY A 252 5.97 -14.28 -26.23
C GLY A 252 4.55 -14.85 -26.11
N ASP A 253 4.11 -15.24 -24.91
CA ASP A 253 2.71 -15.59 -24.64
C ASP A 253 1.91 -14.35 -24.23
N TYR A 254 0.67 -14.24 -24.69
CA TYR A 254 -0.23 -13.12 -24.40
C TYR A 254 -1.52 -13.58 -23.73
N ARG A 255 -2.01 -12.77 -22.77
CA ARG A 255 -3.30 -12.98 -22.12
C ARG A 255 -4.04 -11.67 -21.87
N ALA A 256 -5.33 -11.68 -22.19
CA ALA A 256 -6.28 -10.64 -21.81
C ALA A 256 -7.00 -11.01 -20.50
N TYR A 257 -7.13 -10.03 -19.62
CA TYR A 257 -7.86 -10.10 -18.35
C TYR A 257 -9.02 -9.09 -18.45
N PRO A 258 -10.23 -9.52 -18.86
CA PRO A 258 -11.35 -8.61 -19.13
C PRO A 258 -11.78 -7.85 -17.89
N ARG A 259 -12.04 -6.54 -18.03
CA ARG A 259 -12.36 -5.66 -16.91
C ARG A 259 -13.57 -6.18 -16.11
N ARG A 260 -14.61 -6.71 -16.77
CA ARG A 260 -15.79 -7.28 -16.07
C ARG A 260 -15.47 -8.46 -15.14
N ILE A 261 -14.43 -9.24 -15.45
CA ILE A 261 -13.95 -10.32 -14.58
C ILE A 261 -13.09 -9.74 -13.46
N MET A 262 -12.15 -8.84 -13.81
CA MET A 262 -11.27 -8.23 -12.82
C MET A 262 -12.04 -7.35 -11.81
N GLU A 263 -13.15 -6.72 -12.18
CA GLU A 263 -14.01 -5.95 -11.25
C GLU A 263 -14.66 -6.81 -10.16
N VAL A 264 -14.80 -8.14 -10.35
CA VAL A 264 -15.43 -9.04 -9.36
C VAL A 264 -14.49 -10.06 -8.74
N ARG A 265 -13.30 -10.24 -9.31
CA ARG A 265 -12.22 -11.09 -8.79
C ARG A 265 -11.12 -10.28 -8.12
N GLU A 266 -10.77 -9.14 -8.70
CA GLU A 266 -9.79 -8.12 -8.27
C GLU A 266 -8.38 -8.62 -7.86
N MET A 267 -8.11 -9.92 -7.97
CA MET A 267 -6.84 -10.59 -7.72
C MET A 267 -6.82 -11.91 -8.50
N VAL A 268 -5.79 -12.13 -9.32
CA VAL A 268 -5.58 -13.39 -10.04
C VAL A 268 -4.16 -13.89 -9.81
N ASN A 269 -3.99 -15.15 -9.41
CA ASN A 269 -2.69 -15.83 -9.39
C ASN A 269 -2.61 -16.77 -10.59
N ASP A 270 -1.78 -16.40 -11.58
CA ASP A 270 -1.78 -17.03 -12.91
C ASP A 270 -0.39 -17.58 -13.28
N THR A 271 -0.33 -18.31 -14.41
CA THR A 271 0.89 -18.71 -15.11
C THR A 271 0.79 -18.36 -16.59
N LEU A 272 1.77 -17.61 -17.10
CA LEU A 272 1.85 -17.13 -18.50
C LEU A 272 3.32 -17.09 -18.95
N GLY A 273 3.64 -17.55 -20.17
CA GLY A 273 5.04 -17.52 -20.65
C GLY A 273 5.99 -18.40 -19.83
N GLY A 274 5.47 -19.39 -19.11
CA GLY A 274 6.23 -20.18 -18.12
C GLY A 274 6.60 -19.42 -16.85
N ARG A 275 6.05 -18.22 -16.61
CA ARG A 275 6.25 -17.40 -15.40
C ARG A 275 5.00 -17.38 -14.54
N THR A 276 5.16 -17.27 -13.22
CA THR A 276 4.02 -17.15 -12.30
C THR A 276 3.76 -15.70 -11.90
N LEU A 277 2.50 -15.28 -11.99
CA LEU A 277 2.06 -13.91 -11.78
C LEU A 277 1.08 -13.79 -10.61
N GLY A 278 1.13 -12.67 -9.91
CA GLY A 278 0.07 -12.16 -9.03
C GLY A 278 -0.43 -10.84 -9.58
N ILE A 279 -1.73 -10.75 -9.87
CA ILE A 279 -2.33 -9.70 -10.71
C ILE A 279 -3.48 -9.03 -9.95
N PRO A 280 -3.19 -8.02 -9.12
CA PRO A 280 -4.22 -7.19 -8.50
C PRO A 280 -4.87 -6.25 -9.52
N TYR A 281 -6.18 -6.02 -9.34
CA TYR A 281 -6.88 -4.88 -9.92
C TYR A 281 -7.58 -4.08 -8.81
N CYS A 282 -7.11 -2.86 -8.56
CA CYS A 282 -7.79 -1.92 -7.69
C CYS A 282 -8.85 -1.15 -8.50
N THR A 283 -10.11 -1.56 -8.40
CA THR A 283 -11.25 -0.89 -9.07
C THR A 283 -11.33 0.60 -8.72
N LEU A 284 -11.15 0.91 -7.42
CA LEU A 284 -11.12 2.26 -6.86
C LEU A 284 -9.96 3.14 -7.41
N CYS A 285 -8.88 2.53 -7.87
CA CYS A 285 -7.67 3.21 -8.34
C CYS A 285 -7.56 3.27 -9.86
N GLY A 286 -8.47 2.59 -10.59
CA GLY A 286 -8.31 2.33 -12.02
C GLY A 286 -7.06 1.50 -12.38
N ALA A 287 -6.40 0.88 -11.40
CA ALA A 287 -5.05 0.35 -11.54
C ALA A 287 -5.01 -1.18 -11.58
N ALA A 288 -4.58 -1.73 -12.73
CA ALA A 288 -4.25 -3.14 -12.91
C ALA A 288 -2.73 -3.29 -12.94
N GLN A 289 -2.18 -4.16 -12.11
CA GLN A 289 -0.73 -4.41 -12.03
C GLN A 289 -0.45 -5.92 -12.12
N ALA A 290 0.77 -6.29 -12.50
CA ALA A 290 1.18 -7.68 -12.63
C ALA A 290 2.57 -7.87 -12.02
N TYR A 291 2.67 -8.76 -11.04
CA TYR A 291 3.90 -9.02 -10.30
C TYR A 291 4.39 -10.45 -10.51
N LEU A 292 5.68 -10.60 -10.80
CA LEU A 292 6.35 -11.90 -10.85
C LEU A 292 6.48 -12.48 -9.44
N THR A 293 6.05 -13.73 -9.28
CA THR A 293 6.00 -14.47 -8.00
C THR A 293 6.93 -15.70 -7.98
N ASP A 294 7.82 -15.80 -8.97
CA ASP A 294 8.80 -16.88 -9.15
C ASP A 294 10.27 -16.40 -9.07
N GLU A 295 10.53 -15.11 -9.28
CA GLU A 295 11.86 -14.49 -9.25
C GLU A 295 12.22 -14.04 -7.82
N LEU A 296 12.32 -15.01 -6.91
CA LEU A 296 12.41 -14.77 -5.47
C LEU A 296 13.81 -15.05 -4.89
N PRO A 297 14.22 -14.33 -3.82
CA PRO A 297 15.37 -14.70 -3.01
C PRO A 297 15.31 -16.15 -2.49
N GLU A 298 16.48 -16.76 -2.28
CA GLU A 298 16.60 -18.14 -1.80
C GLU A 298 15.85 -18.36 -0.46
N GLY A 299 15.12 -19.46 -0.35
CA GLY A 299 14.34 -19.78 0.85
C GLY A 299 13.09 -18.92 1.05
N ILE A 300 12.54 -18.34 -0.03
CA ILE A 300 11.20 -17.77 -0.07
C ILE A 300 10.32 -18.66 -0.98
N GLU A 301 9.22 -19.17 -0.44
CA GLU A 301 8.20 -19.88 -1.23
C GLU A 301 7.34 -18.87 -2.01
N ARG A 302 6.74 -19.30 -3.13
CA ARG A 302 5.87 -18.46 -3.96
C ARG A 302 4.76 -17.81 -3.10
N PRO A 303 4.69 -16.46 -3.03
CA PRO A 303 3.55 -15.78 -2.45
C PRO A 303 2.28 -16.07 -3.24
N ILE A 304 1.20 -16.38 -2.53
CA ILE A 304 -0.13 -16.55 -3.11
C ILE A 304 -0.98 -15.36 -2.68
N LEU A 305 -1.20 -14.42 -3.61
CA LEU A 305 -1.76 -13.12 -3.28
C LEU A 305 -3.28 -13.19 -3.13
N ARG A 306 -3.78 -12.42 -2.17
CA ARG A 306 -5.19 -12.36 -1.76
C ARG A 306 -5.61 -10.93 -1.42
N THR A 307 -6.92 -10.69 -1.48
CA THR A 307 -7.53 -9.44 -0.98
C THR A 307 -7.62 -9.49 0.53
N SER A 308 -6.99 -8.55 1.24
CA SER A 308 -7.11 -8.47 2.72
C SER A 308 -8.47 -7.91 3.17
N GLY A 309 -9.18 -7.20 2.29
CA GLY A 309 -10.37 -6.40 2.64
C GLY A 309 -10.04 -5.03 3.27
N LEU A 310 -8.76 -4.74 3.51
CA LEU A 310 -8.26 -3.46 3.99
C LEU A 310 -7.87 -2.55 2.81
N LEU A 311 -7.96 -1.24 3.03
CA LEU A 311 -7.59 -0.19 2.10
C LEU A 311 -6.61 0.80 2.75
N ILE A 312 -5.68 1.33 1.98
CA ILE A 312 -4.80 2.45 2.34
C ILE A 312 -4.96 3.57 1.30
N ARG A 313 -5.41 4.76 1.73
CA ARG A 313 -5.76 5.88 0.81
C ARG A 313 -6.66 5.46 -0.37
N SER A 314 -7.75 4.74 -0.09
CA SER A 314 -8.63 4.09 -1.09
C SER A 314 -7.96 3.05 -2.03
N ASN A 315 -6.66 2.77 -1.93
CA ASN A 315 -6.00 1.67 -2.62
C ASN A 315 -6.18 0.35 -1.87
N LYS A 316 -6.27 -0.76 -2.59
CA LYS A 316 -6.33 -2.09 -2.01
C LYS A 316 -5.03 -2.41 -1.28
N VAL A 317 -5.15 -3.06 -0.12
CA VAL A 317 -4.04 -3.76 0.54
C VAL A 317 -4.12 -5.26 0.21
N MET A 318 -3.10 -5.81 -0.44
CA MET A 318 -3.00 -7.24 -0.71
C MET A 318 -2.11 -7.94 0.33
N TYR A 319 -2.24 -9.25 0.45
CA TYR A 319 -1.41 -10.04 1.37
C TYR A 319 -1.14 -11.44 0.80
N ASP A 320 -0.09 -12.10 1.29
CA ASP A 320 0.21 -13.50 0.98
C ASP A 320 -0.46 -14.45 2.00
N VAL A 321 -1.28 -15.39 1.52
CA VAL A 321 -1.98 -16.34 2.40
C VAL A 321 -1.06 -17.37 3.07
N ASN A 322 0.15 -17.59 2.54
CA ASN A 322 1.10 -18.53 3.13
C ASN A 322 1.76 -17.94 4.40
N THR A 323 2.34 -16.74 4.29
CA THR A 323 3.09 -16.08 5.37
C THR A 323 2.27 -15.08 6.19
N TYR A 324 1.13 -14.62 5.67
CA TYR A 324 0.33 -13.48 6.16
C TYR A 324 1.06 -12.12 6.10
N SER A 325 2.12 -12.04 5.30
CA SER A 325 2.82 -10.79 5.01
C SER A 325 1.92 -9.87 4.18
N VAL A 326 1.74 -8.62 4.62
CA VAL A 326 1.04 -7.59 3.85
C VAL A 326 1.98 -7.02 2.79
N PHE A 327 1.45 -6.74 1.61
CA PHE A 327 2.13 -5.99 0.57
C PHE A 327 1.43 -4.67 0.31
N ASP A 328 2.22 -3.63 0.09
CA ASP A 328 1.74 -2.46 -0.65
C ASP A 328 1.48 -2.91 -2.10
N THR A 329 0.21 -2.87 -2.51
CA THR A 329 -0.24 -3.31 -3.84
C THR A 329 0.37 -2.47 -4.96
N PHE A 330 0.65 -1.18 -4.70
CA PHE A 330 1.12 -0.23 -5.69
C PHE A 330 2.64 -0.27 -5.88
N LEU A 331 3.36 -0.54 -4.80
CA LEU A 331 4.82 -0.66 -4.78
C LEU A 331 5.33 -2.10 -4.98
N GLY A 332 4.49 -3.11 -4.78
CA GLY A 332 4.87 -4.53 -4.84
C GLY A 332 5.75 -4.98 -3.67
N THR A 333 5.87 -4.16 -2.63
CA THR A 333 6.79 -4.36 -1.49
C THR A 333 6.06 -4.97 -0.30
N ALA A 334 6.63 -6.00 0.32
CA ALA A 334 6.14 -6.54 1.59
C ALA A 334 6.42 -5.54 2.71
N VAL A 335 5.37 -5.08 3.40
CA VAL A 335 5.41 -4.02 4.43
C VAL A 335 5.18 -4.54 5.85
N THR A 336 4.66 -5.76 6.03
CA THR A 336 4.61 -6.45 7.34
C THR A 336 4.89 -7.94 7.21
N GLY A 337 5.20 -8.59 8.33
CA GLY A 337 5.34 -10.04 8.41
C GLY A 337 6.64 -10.61 7.80
N PRO A 338 6.76 -11.95 7.70
CA PRO A 338 8.01 -12.63 7.37
C PRO A 338 8.67 -12.26 6.04
N LEU A 339 7.91 -11.73 5.07
CA LEU A 339 8.45 -11.28 3.79
C LEU A 339 8.97 -9.84 3.84
N ALA A 340 8.41 -8.99 4.72
CA ALA A 340 8.93 -7.65 4.99
C ALA A 340 10.27 -7.71 5.75
N GLU A 341 10.40 -8.62 6.71
CA GLU A 341 11.69 -8.92 7.38
C GLU A 341 12.80 -9.32 6.40
N LYS A 342 12.43 -9.87 5.24
CA LYS A 342 13.33 -10.23 4.13
C LYS A 342 13.49 -9.13 3.08
N ASN A 343 12.87 -7.95 3.27
CA ASN A 343 12.84 -6.83 2.33
C ASN A 343 12.32 -7.23 0.94
N LEU A 344 11.34 -8.13 0.87
CA LEU A 344 10.84 -8.64 -0.41
C LEU A 344 10.09 -7.55 -1.18
N LYS A 345 10.57 -7.26 -2.38
CA LYS A 345 9.85 -6.48 -3.40
C LYS A 345 9.65 -7.34 -4.64
N LEU A 346 8.40 -7.48 -5.08
CA LEU A 346 8.05 -8.21 -6.29
C LEU A 346 8.39 -7.36 -7.53
N LYS A 347 8.86 -8.02 -8.59
CA LYS A 347 9.19 -7.39 -9.86
C LYS A 347 7.91 -7.21 -10.69
N GLN A 348 7.61 -5.98 -11.10
CA GLN A 348 6.45 -5.67 -11.91
C GLN A 348 6.69 -5.98 -13.41
N VAL A 349 5.63 -6.37 -14.11
CA VAL A 349 5.52 -6.54 -15.57
C VAL A 349 4.49 -5.54 -16.08
N SER A 350 4.65 -5.03 -17.31
CA SER A 350 3.73 -4.03 -17.85
C SER A 350 2.33 -4.59 -18.06
N VAL A 351 1.33 -3.74 -17.79
CA VAL A 351 -0.08 -4.03 -18.05
C VAL A 351 -0.62 -2.99 -19.04
N VAL A 352 -1.11 -3.46 -20.18
CA VAL A 352 -1.63 -2.63 -21.28
C VAL A 352 -3.16 -2.58 -21.19
N THR A 353 -3.72 -1.44 -20.78
CA THR A 353 -5.17 -1.23 -20.83
C THR A 353 -5.61 -0.83 -22.24
N THR A 354 -6.51 -1.60 -22.85
CA THR A 354 -7.00 -1.35 -24.22
C THR A 354 -8.39 -1.98 -24.46
N ASP A 355 -8.96 -1.77 -25.65
CA ASP A 355 -10.17 -2.46 -26.11
C ASP A 355 -9.83 -3.88 -26.62
N TRP A 356 -10.72 -4.84 -26.35
CA TRP A 356 -10.53 -6.24 -26.75
C TRP A 356 -10.28 -6.41 -28.25
N GLY A 357 -10.98 -5.66 -29.09
CA GLY A 357 -10.83 -5.75 -30.54
C GLY A 357 -9.42 -5.39 -30.98
N THR A 358 -8.83 -4.33 -30.41
CA THR A 358 -7.47 -3.90 -30.74
C THR A 358 -6.43 -4.84 -30.14
N TRP A 359 -6.63 -5.35 -28.92
CA TRP A 359 -5.79 -6.40 -28.35
C TRP A 359 -5.76 -7.66 -29.23
N LYS A 360 -6.92 -8.20 -29.58
CA LYS A 360 -7.08 -9.39 -30.43
C LYS A 360 -6.49 -9.21 -31.83
N ARG A 361 -6.51 -7.98 -32.38
CA ARG A 361 -5.85 -7.68 -33.68
C ARG A 361 -4.32 -7.62 -33.58
N ALA A 362 -3.78 -7.19 -32.44
CA ALA A 362 -2.33 -7.15 -32.20
C ALA A 362 -1.76 -8.52 -31.83
N HIS A 363 -2.52 -9.31 -31.06
CA HIS A 363 -2.13 -10.62 -30.52
C HIS A 363 -3.23 -11.65 -30.82
N PRO A 364 -3.41 -12.10 -32.08
CA PRO A 364 -4.44 -13.10 -32.42
C PRO A 364 -4.25 -14.44 -31.68
N GLU A 365 -3.04 -14.76 -31.26
CA GLU A 365 -2.67 -15.91 -30.43
C GLU A 365 -3.01 -15.76 -28.93
N THR A 366 -3.51 -14.59 -28.50
CA THR A 366 -3.80 -14.34 -27.08
C THR A 366 -4.82 -15.32 -26.52
N THR A 367 -4.58 -15.72 -25.27
CA THR A 367 -5.61 -16.35 -24.43
C THR A 367 -6.42 -15.29 -23.70
N VAL A 368 -7.58 -15.65 -23.15
CA VAL A 368 -8.41 -14.75 -22.35
C VAL A 368 -9.16 -15.52 -21.27
N LEU A 369 -9.32 -14.95 -20.08
CA LEU A 369 -10.10 -15.52 -18.97
C LEU A 369 -11.53 -15.89 -19.41
N VAL A 370 -12.03 -17.06 -19.03
CA VAL A 370 -13.41 -17.49 -19.41
C VAL A 370 -14.51 -16.68 -18.72
N GLU A 371 -15.65 -16.50 -19.40
CA GLU A 371 -16.80 -15.71 -18.91
C GLU A 371 -17.32 -16.15 -17.54
N ALA A 372 -17.25 -17.44 -17.21
CA ALA A 372 -17.67 -17.98 -15.91
C ALA A 372 -16.97 -17.30 -14.72
N LEU A 373 -15.74 -16.79 -14.92
CA LEU A 373 -15.00 -16.06 -13.90
C LEU A 373 -15.63 -14.69 -13.57
N ALA A 374 -16.53 -14.16 -14.40
CA ALA A 374 -17.31 -12.95 -14.13
C ALA A 374 -18.48 -13.18 -13.13
N LEU A 375 -18.71 -14.43 -12.67
CA LEU A 375 -19.72 -14.76 -11.66
C LEU A 375 -21.14 -14.28 -12.01
N GLY A 376 -21.47 -14.24 -13.31
CA GLY A 376 -22.77 -13.75 -13.82
C GLY A 376 -22.98 -12.24 -13.67
N ARG A 377 -21.89 -11.46 -13.55
CA ARG A 377 -21.91 -10.00 -13.35
C ARG A 377 -21.22 -9.30 -14.53
N ASP A 378 -21.77 -8.15 -14.93
CA ASP A 378 -21.17 -7.22 -15.90
C ASP A 378 -21.29 -5.82 -15.29
N PHE A 379 -20.39 -5.51 -14.36
CA PHE A 379 -20.35 -4.20 -13.72
C PHE A 379 -19.51 -3.22 -14.54
N ASP A 380 -19.79 -1.94 -14.33
CA ASP A 380 -18.90 -0.84 -14.68
C ASP A 380 -18.73 0.02 -13.42
N PHE A 381 -17.94 -0.47 -12.47
CA PHE A 381 -17.68 0.27 -11.22
C PHE A 381 -17.02 1.60 -11.51
N ARG A 382 -16.10 1.64 -12.48
CA ARG A 382 -15.36 2.83 -12.87
C ARG A 382 -16.28 3.98 -13.33
N ASN A 383 -17.24 3.69 -14.23
CA ASN A 383 -18.18 4.71 -14.73
C ASN A 383 -19.49 4.79 -13.93
N GLY A 384 -19.66 3.94 -12.91
CA GLY A 384 -20.84 3.89 -12.05
C GLY A 384 -20.54 4.27 -10.61
N ARG A 385 -20.09 3.30 -9.80
CA ARG A 385 -19.81 3.44 -8.37
C ARG A 385 -18.80 4.55 -8.08
N ASP A 386 -17.75 4.61 -8.89
CA ASP A 386 -16.56 5.46 -8.67
C ASP A 386 -16.58 6.72 -9.57
N ALA A 387 -17.67 6.96 -10.30
CA ALA A 387 -17.78 8.03 -11.30
C ALA A 387 -17.57 9.45 -10.76
N ASN A 388 -17.72 9.65 -9.44
CA ASN A 388 -17.68 10.95 -8.78
C ASN A 388 -16.42 11.14 -7.90
N GLY A 389 -15.38 10.32 -8.09
CA GLY A 389 -14.17 10.35 -7.28
C GLY A 389 -14.09 9.19 -6.27
N PRO A 390 -13.02 9.14 -5.45
CA PRO A 390 -12.82 8.06 -4.48
C PRO A 390 -13.91 8.03 -3.41
N ILE A 391 -14.43 6.82 -3.14
CA ILE A 391 -15.50 6.59 -2.16
C ILE A 391 -15.01 6.24 -0.75
N PHE A 392 -13.68 6.16 -0.57
CA PHE A 392 -13.01 6.01 0.72
C PHE A 392 -12.02 7.16 0.92
N PRO A 393 -11.67 7.50 2.18
CA PRO A 393 -10.71 8.56 2.48
C PRO A 393 -9.37 8.38 1.78
N ILE A 394 -8.88 9.50 1.24
CA ILE A 394 -7.60 9.63 0.54
C ILE A 394 -6.74 10.74 1.15
N GLY A 395 -7.34 11.67 1.91
CA GLY A 395 -6.71 12.86 2.45
C GLY A 395 -6.50 13.96 1.41
N ASP A 396 -5.30 14.52 1.43
CA ASP A 396 -4.79 15.43 0.41
C ASP A 396 -4.45 14.70 -0.90
N VAL A 397 -4.54 15.41 -2.02
CA VAL A 397 -4.15 14.91 -3.35
C VAL A 397 -3.34 16.00 -4.04
N ASP A 398 -2.30 15.58 -4.77
CA ASP A 398 -1.48 16.47 -5.57
C ASP A 398 -2.34 17.24 -6.61
N PRO A 399 -2.40 18.58 -6.54
CA PRO A 399 -3.31 19.38 -7.36
C PRO A 399 -2.87 19.54 -8.82
N ARG A 400 -1.72 18.97 -9.24
CA ARG A 400 -1.24 19.07 -10.63
C ARG A 400 -2.20 18.48 -11.67
N LEU A 401 -3.01 17.48 -11.29
CA LEU A 401 -4.00 16.84 -12.16
C LEU A 401 -5.30 16.51 -11.40
N PRO A 402 -6.45 16.38 -12.11
CA PRO A 402 -7.69 15.86 -11.52
C PRO A 402 -7.50 14.47 -10.90
N VAL A 403 -8.24 14.18 -9.82
CA VAL A 403 -8.09 12.92 -9.06
C VAL A 403 -8.16 11.65 -9.92
N HIS A 404 -9.08 11.61 -10.89
CA HIS A 404 -9.33 10.48 -11.79
C HIS A 404 -8.74 10.71 -13.20
N GLU A 405 -7.75 11.58 -13.36
CA GLU A 405 -6.95 11.63 -14.60
C GLU A 405 -6.19 10.32 -14.76
N ASP A 406 -6.34 9.65 -15.91
CA ASP A 406 -5.58 8.44 -16.23
C ASP A 406 -4.14 8.81 -16.57
N ILE A 407 -3.21 8.24 -15.82
CA ILE A 407 -1.77 8.35 -16.07
C ILE A 407 -1.19 6.98 -16.41
N ILE A 408 -0.12 6.95 -17.19
CA ILE A 408 0.83 5.83 -17.26
C ILE A 408 1.94 6.12 -16.25
N GLY A 409 2.13 5.21 -15.31
CA GLY A 409 3.11 5.33 -14.23
C GLY A 409 4.28 4.37 -14.40
N ILE A 410 5.48 4.85 -14.11
CA ILE A 410 6.73 4.08 -14.15
C ILE A 410 7.74 4.63 -13.14
N VAL A 411 8.66 3.78 -12.67
CA VAL A 411 9.85 4.19 -11.91
C VAL A 411 11.07 3.95 -12.80
N THR A 412 11.91 4.96 -12.99
CA THR A 412 13.12 4.85 -13.82
C THR A 412 14.22 4.04 -13.13
N ALA A 413 15.29 3.73 -13.86
CA ALA A 413 16.46 3.04 -13.32
C ALA A 413 17.20 3.83 -12.21
N SER A 414 17.03 5.16 -12.13
CA SER A 414 17.54 5.97 -11.02
C SER A 414 16.68 5.88 -9.74
N GLY A 415 15.49 5.26 -9.84
CA GLY A 415 14.50 5.21 -8.78
C GLY A 415 13.53 6.40 -8.79
N GLN A 416 13.58 7.28 -9.80
CA GLN A 416 12.68 8.42 -9.92
C GLN A 416 11.31 7.96 -10.47
N PRO A 417 10.19 8.15 -9.75
CA PRO A 417 8.86 7.94 -10.30
C PRO A 417 8.49 9.03 -11.32
N VAL A 418 7.86 8.62 -12.41
CA VAL A 418 7.40 9.50 -13.50
C VAL A 418 5.98 9.11 -13.89
N ALA A 419 5.11 10.11 -14.02
CA ALA A 419 3.75 9.97 -14.52
C ALA A 419 3.61 10.67 -15.87
N PHE A 420 2.84 10.06 -16.76
CA PHE A 420 2.50 10.59 -18.07
C PHE A 420 0.98 10.63 -18.20
N GLN A 421 0.37 11.80 -18.42
CA GLN A 421 -1.06 11.88 -18.76
C GLN A 421 -1.33 11.00 -19.99
N ARG A 422 -2.17 9.96 -19.82
CA ARG A 422 -2.35 8.92 -20.84
C ARG A 422 -2.84 9.51 -22.16
N SER A 423 -3.84 10.39 -22.10
CA SER A 423 -4.44 11.07 -23.24
C SER A 423 -3.41 11.84 -24.08
N LYS A 424 -2.52 12.56 -23.41
CA LYS A 424 -1.45 13.38 -23.99
C LYS A 424 -0.34 12.51 -24.57
N ALA A 425 0.14 11.52 -23.82
CA ALA A 425 1.17 10.59 -24.27
C ALA A 425 0.70 9.81 -25.51
N PHE A 426 -0.54 9.34 -25.51
CA PHE A 426 -1.16 8.68 -26.67
C PHE A 426 -1.18 9.58 -27.90
N ALA A 427 -1.61 10.83 -27.75
CA ALA A 427 -1.68 11.80 -28.85
C ALA A 427 -0.29 12.12 -29.44
N THR A 428 0.73 12.26 -28.60
CA THR A 428 2.12 12.49 -29.02
C THR A 428 2.70 11.27 -29.75
N LEU A 429 2.53 10.05 -29.21
CA LEU A 429 2.99 8.82 -29.87
C LEU A 429 2.27 8.57 -31.20
N LYS A 430 0.97 8.89 -31.30
CA LYS A 430 0.19 8.80 -32.56
C LYS A 430 0.67 9.75 -33.66
N GLN A 431 1.37 10.82 -33.31
CA GLN A 431 2.02 11.73 -34.27
C GLN A 431 3.39 11.21 -34.74
N GLY A 432 3.88 10.11 -34.18
CA GLY A 432 5.23 9.58 -34.45
C GLY A 432 6.33 10.28 -33.64
N THR A 433 5.97 11.12 -32.67
CA THR A 433 6.94 11.76 -31.76
C THR A 433 7.31 10.78 -30.64
N GLU A 434 8.60 10.56 -30.46
CA GLU A 434 9.13 9.69 -29.41
C GLU A 434 9.03 10.37 -28.03
N ILE A 435 8.64 9.61 -26.99
CA ILE A 435 8.64 10.05 -25.60
C ILE A 435 9.73 9.28 -24.85
N ARG A 436 10.69 10.00 -24.26
CA ARG A 436 11.75 9.44 -23.42
C ARG A 436 11.97 10.22 -22.13
N VAL A 437 12.22 9.51 -21.04
CA VAL A 437 12.67 10.06 -19.75
C VAL A 437 13.69 9.09 -19.14
N GLU A 438 14.93 9.53 -18.94
CA GLU A 438 16.06 8.66 -18.58
C GLU A 438 16.15 7.41 -19.48
N ASN A 439 16.08 6.20 -18.89
CA ASN A 439 16.11 4.91 -19.58
C ASN A 439 14.74 4.46 -20.12
N VAL A 440 13.67 5.21 -19.85
CA VAL A 440 12.30 4.88 -20.26
C VAL A 440 12.03 5.46 -21.64
N ARG A 441 11.55 4.62 -22.56
CA ARG A 441 10.82 5.02 -23.76
C ARG A 441 9.37 4.56 -23.62
N LEU A 442 8.39 5.44 -23.91
CA LEU A 442 7.01 4.98 -24.08
C LEU A 442 6.75 4.55 -25.52
N GLU A 443 5.96 3.50 -25.71
CA GLU A 443 5.51 3.04 -27.00
C GLU A 443 4.02 2.65 -26.97
N LEU A 444 3.37 2.72 -28.15
CA LEU A 444 2.02 2.21 -28.32
C LEU A 444 2.07 0.70 -28.45
N ASP A 445 1.38 0.00 -27.56
CA ASP A 445 1.22 -1.45 -27.62
C ASP A 445 -0.27 -1.79 -27.62
N ALA A 446 -0.72 -2.58 -28.60
CA ALA A 446 -2.10 -3.02 -28.75
C ALA A 446 -3.21 -1.95 -28.57
N GLY A 447 -2.93 -0.67 -28.84
CA GLY A 447 -3.86 0.46 -28.64
C GLY A 447 -3.79 1.13 -27.25
N GLY A 448 -3.10 0.53 -26.28
CA GLY A 448 -2.66 1.17 -25.04
C GLY A 448 -1.25 1.77 -25.16
N ILE A 449 -0.60 1.92 -24.00
CA ILE A 449 0.78 2.44 -23.86
C ILE A 449 1.53 1.55 -22.89
N ARG A 450 2.82 1.30 -23.14
CA ARG A 450 3.76 0.70 -22.17
C ARG A 450 5.11 1.43 -22.15
N ALA A 451 5.85 1.24 -21.08
CA ALA A 451 7.24 1.69 -20.91
C ALA A 451 8.21 0.55 -21.19
N VAL A 452 9.23 0.82 -22.01
CA VAL A 452 10.31 -0.11 -22.35
C VAL A 452 11.69 0.55 -22.20
N GLY A 453 12.71 -0.28 -22.02
CA GLY A 453 14.11 0.11 -22.04
C GLY A 453 14.62 0.45 -23.45
N GLU A 454 15.87 0.90 -23.53
CA GLU A 454 16.52 1.20 -24.82
C GLU A 454 16.61 -0.04 -25.72
N ASP A 455 16.83 -1.20 -25.13
CA ASP A 455 16.88 -2.54 -25.74
C ASP A 455 15.49 -3.15 -26.04
N GLY A 456 14.40 -2.47 -25.62
CA GLY A 456 13.04 -2.97 -25.72
C GLY A 456 12.63 -3.92 -24.58
N ALA A 457 13.43 -4.06 -23.52
CA ALA A 457 13.01 -4.79 -22.33
C ALA A 457 11.82 -4.10 -21.64
N ASP A 458 10.88 -4.88 -21.12
CA ASP A 458 9.77 -4.37 -20.32
C ASP A 458 10.27 -3.75 -18.99
N LEU A 459 9.74 -2.58 -18.63
CA LEU A 459 10.08 -1.87 -17.39
C LEU A 459 8.97 -1.92 -16.31
N GLY A 460 7.82 -2.55 -16.58
CA GLY A 460 6.78 -2.74 -15.55
C GLY A 460 5.82 -1.57 -15.35
N SER A 461 5.46 -0.86 -16.43
CA SER A 461 4.49 0.26 -16.38
C SER A 461 3.03 -0.19 -16.21
N HIS A 462 2.18 0.70 -15.70
CA HIS A 462 0.74 0.46 -15.66
C HIS A 462 -0.06 1.76 -15.76
N GLU A 463 -1.34 1.63 -16.11
CA GLU A 463 -2.32 2.72 -16.00
C GLU A 463 -2.88 2.80 -14.57
N ALA A 464 -3.07 4.01 -14.06
CA ALA A 464 -3.75 4.27 -12.79
C ALA A 464 -4.41 5.66 -12.78
N PHE A 465 -5.33 5.90 -11.86
CA PHE A 465 -5.79 7.24 -11.52
C PHE A 465 -4.67 8.04 -10.82
N TRP A 466 -4.59 9.32 -11.15
CA TRP A 466 -3.60 10.25 -10.59
C TRP A 466 -3.56 10.29 -9.06
N PHE A 467 -4.72 10.29 -8.38
CA PHE A 467 -4.73 10.34 -6.91
C PHE A 467 -3.99 9.15 -6.30
N ALA A 468 -4.17 7.96 -6.86
CA ALA A 468 -3.49 6.76 -6.39
C ALA A 468 -1.98 6.87 -6.65
N TRP A 469 -1.58 7.12 -7.90
CA TRP A 469 -0.16 7.20 -8.26
C TRP A 469 0.60 8.26 -7.45
N SER A 470 0.07 9.48 -7.38
CA SER A 470 0.72 10.60 -6.67
C SER A 470 0.85 10.36 -5.16
N GLN A 471 0.01 9.51 -4.55
CA GLN A 471 0.06 9.22 -3.11
C GLN A 471 1.10 8.16 -2.72
N PHE A 472 1.35 7.15 -3.58
CA PHE A 472 2.45 6.18 -3.37
C PHE A 472 3.79 6.74 -3.90
N TYR A 473 3.74 7.68 -4.84
CA TYR A 473 4.91 8.36 -5.40
C TYR A 473 4.80 9.89 -5.27
N PRO A 474 4.85 10.46 -4.05
CA PRO A 474 4.66 11.91 -3.80
C PRO A 474 5.78 12.80 -4.37
N LYS A 475 6.88 12.20 -4.85
CA LYS A 475 7.96 12.87 -5.58
C LYS A 475 7.91 12.62 -7.09
N THR A 476 6.78 12.13 -7.61
CA THR A 476 6.65 11.85 -9.04
C THR A 476 6.86 13.10 -9.87
N ASP A 477 7.72 12.98 -10.87
CA ASP A 477 7.75 13.93 -11.97
C ASP A 477 6.48 13.72 -12.79
N LEU A 478 5.99 14.80 -13.40
CA LEU A 478 4.89 14.78 -14.34
C LEU A 478 5.44 15.22 -15.70
N TRP A 479 5.19 14.44 -16.74
CA TRP A 479 5.72 14.73 -18.06
C TRP A 479 4.97 15.89 -18.76
N ASP A 480 5.71 16.97 -19.03
CA ASP A 480 5.17 18.26 -19.48
C ASP A 480 4.74 18.32 -20.96
N GLY A 481 4.98 17.29 -21.77
CA GLY A 481 4.49 17.17 -23.16
C GLY A 481 5.54 17.26 -24.26
#